data_AF-A0A662U787-F1
#
_entry.id   AF-A0A662U787-F1
#
_cell.length_a   1.000
_cell.length_b   1.000
_cell.length_c   1.000
_cell.angle_alpha   90.00
_cell.angle_beta   90.00
_cell.angle_gamma   90.00
#
_symmetry.space_group_name_H-M   'P 1'
#
loop_
_entity.id
_entity.type
_entity.pdbx_description
1 polymer ?
#
loop_
_entity_poly.entity_id
_entity_poly.type
_entity_poly.pdbx_seq_one_letter_code
_entity_poly.pdbx_strand_id
1 'polypeptide(L)'
;MFVAAVILAAGMSTRFPGNKMVYRVSIGGEPVPLIRYLVNKFLKSGAVDDVVVVIGHDKEAVIDAVGDPRVKFVFNPDYRVGMSSSVKVGVSSVMRYSDIVA
;
A
#
# COMPACT_ATOMS: atom_id res chain seq x y z
N MET A 1 0.15 5.56 22.20
CA MET A 1 0.56 4.42 21.38
C MET A 1 0.30 4.79 19.92
N PHE A 2 1.32 4.83 19.06
CA PHE A 2 1.26 5.18 17.65
C PHE A 2 1.38 3.91 16.80
N VAL A 3 0.39 3.65 15.94
CA VAL A 3 0.31 2.43 15.13
C VAL A 3 0.31 2.80 13.64
N ALA A 4 1.28 2.28 12.89
CA ALA A 4 1.37 2.49 11.45
C ALA A 4 0.94 1.23 10.68
N ALA A 5 0.08 1.39 9.66
CA ALA A 5 -0.22 0.36 8.69
C ALA A 5 0.74 0.45 7.50
N VAL A 6 1.42 -0.66 7.18
CA VAL A 6 2.31 -0.76 6.02
C VAL A 6 1.68 -1.67 4.97
N ILE A 7 1.20 -1.08 3.87
CA ILE A 7 0.55 -1.80 2.77
C ILE A 7 1.59 -2.10 1.68
N LEU A 8 1.81 -3.38 1.39
CA LEU A 8 2.75 -3.81 0.35
C LEU A 8 2.07 -3.83 -1.03
N ALA A 9 2.34 -2.81 -1.85
CA ALA A 9 1.74 -2.63 -3.19
C ALA A 9 2.79 -2.63 -4.33
N ALA A 10 4.04 -2.96 -4.04
CA ALA A 10 5.15 -2.89 -4.99
C ALA A 10 5.22 -4.06 -6.01
N GLY A 11 4.36 -5.07 -5.86
CA GLY A 11 4.46 -6.34 -6.59
C GLY A 11 4.08 -6.25 -8.06
N MET A 12 4.83 -6.96 -8.91
CA MET A 12 4.65 -6.99 -10.37
C MET A 12 3.39 -7.74 -10.85
N SER A 13 2.67 -8.43 -9.97
CA SER A 13 1.43 -9.16 -10.32
C SER A 13 1.59 -10.17 -11.48
N THR A 14 2.75 -10.79 -11.69
CA THR A 14 3.08 -11.62 -12.88
C THR A 14 2.14 -12.82 -13.15
N ARG A 15 1.36 -13.25 -12.15
CA ARG A 15 0.37 -14.33 -12.26
C ARG A 15 -1.06 -13.83 -12.48
N PHE A 16 -1.26 -12.52 -12.37
CA PHE A 16 -2.55 -11.86 -12.54
C PHE A 16 -2.52 -11.09 -13.87
N PRO A 17 -3.61 -11.05 -14.65
CA PRO A 17 -3.66 -10.24 -15.86
C PRO A 17 -3.52 -8.74 -15.50
N GLY A 18 -2.34 -8.18 -15.76
CA GLY A 18 -2.01 -6.79 -15.43
C GLY A 18 -1.70 -6.56 -13.94
N ASN A 19 -1.68 -5.30 -13.52
CA ASN A 19 -1.34 -4.94 -12.16
C ASN A 19 -2.55 -5.08 -11.20
N LYS A 20 -2.46 -6.04 -10.27
CA LYS A 20 -3.53 -6.37 -9.31
C LYS A 20 -3.96 -5.18 -8.45
N MET A 21 -3.03 -4.28 -8.10
CA MET A 21 -3.32 -3.17 -7.18
C MET A 21 -4.24 -2.11 -7.79
N VAL A 22 -4.14 -1.88 -9.10
CA VAL A 22 -5.00 -0.94 -9.84
C VAL A 22 -6.23 -1.61 -10.45
N TYR A 23 -6.32 -2.94 -10.37
CA TYR A 23 -7.48 -3.68 -10.81
C TYR A 23 -8.74 -3.24 -10.05
N ARG A 24 -9.83 -3.04 -10.78
CA ARG A 24 -11.11 -2.58 -10.24
C ARG A 24 -11.93 -3.76 -9.74
N VAL A 25 -12.22 -3.77 -8.44
CA VAL A 25 -13.10 -4.73 -7.78
C VAL A 25 -14.46 -4.09 -7.50
N SER A 26 -15.54 -4.87 -7.55
CA SER A 26 -16.87 -4.35 -7.21
C SER A 26 -17.06 -4.32 -5.70
N ILE A 27 -17.28 -3.13 -5.15
CA ILE A 27 -17.55 -2.90 -3.72
C ILE A 27 -18.89 -2.18 -3.62
N GLY A 28 -19.92 -2.89 -3.14
CA GLY A 28 -21.27 -2.32 -3.06
C GLY A 28 -21.85 -1.95 -4.43
N GLY A 29 -21.49 -2.69 -5.48
CA GLY A 29 -21.92 -2.42 -6.86
C GLY A 29 -20.99 -1.50 -7.65
N GLU A 30 -20.16 -0.69 -6.97
CA GLU A 30 -19.28 0.28 -7.62
C GLU A 30 -17.87 -0.27 -7.90
N PRO A 31 -17.27 0.02 -9.06
CA PRO A 31 -15.91 -0.42 -9.39
C PRO A 31 -14.85 0.46 -8.71
N VAL A 32 -14.09 -0.12 -7.79
CA VAL A 32 -13.06 0.58 -7.00
C VAL A 32 -11.69 -0.08 -7.20
N PRO A 33 -10.59 0.66 -7.44
CA PRO A 33 -9.26 0.07 -7.45
C PRO A 33 -8.95 -0.65 -6.13
N LEU A 34 -8.40 -1.87 -6.21
CA LEU A 34 -8.14 -2.70 -5.03
C LEU A 34 -7.30 -1.96 -3.98
N ILE A 35 -6.25 -1.24 -4.38
CA ILE A 35 -5.40 -0.49 -3.45
C ILE A 35 -6.16 0.62 -2.73
N ARG A 36 -7.06 1.33 -3.43
CA ARG A 36 -7.91 2.37 -2.84
C ARG A 36 -8.83 1.78 -1.78
N TYR A 37 -9.42 0.61 -2.06
CA TYR A 37 -10.27 -0.09 -1.10
C TYR A 37 -9.50 -0.46 0.18
N LEU A 38 -8.29 -1.02 0.04
CA LEU A 38 -7.44 -1.40 1.17
C LEU A 38 -7.03 -0.18 2.01
N VAL A 39 -6.52 0.88 1.37
CA VAL A 39 -6.16 2.15 2.02
C VAL A 39 -7.35 2.71 2.79
N ASN A 40 -8.52 2.79 2.15
CA ASN A 40 -9.72 3.36 2.77
C ASN A 40 -10.18 2.57 3.98
N LYS A 41 -9.97 1.25 4.02
CA LYS A 41 -10.26 0.46 5.22
C LYS A 41 -9.41 0.88 6.40
N PHE A 42 -8.10 1.05 6.22
CA PHE A 42 -7.21 1.49 7.29
C PHE A 42 -7.53 2.91 7.73
N LEU A 43 -7.65 3.85 6.79
CA LEU A 43 -7.98 5.25 7.09
C LEU A 43 -9.33 5.42 7.83
N LYS A 44 -10.31 4.57 7.55
CA LYS A 44 -11.63 4.62 8.21
C LYS A 44 -11.72 3.80 9.49
N SER A 45 -10.75 2.93 9.77
CA SER A 45 -10.80 2.04 10.94
C SER A 45 -10.71 2.77 12.27
N GLY A 46 -10.03 3.92 12.29
CA GLY A 46 -9.65 4.61 13.54
C GLY A 46 -8.63 3.83 14.38
N ALA A 47 -8.11 2.71 13.88
CA ALA A 47 -7.20 1.82 14.60
C ALA A 47 -5.72 2.08 14.28
N VAL A 48 -5.44 2.89 13.25
CA VAL A 48 -4.07 3.27 12.86
C VAL A 48 -3.96 4.78 12.73
N ASP A 49 -2.81 5.30 13.13
CA ASP A 49 -2.48 6.72 13.11
C ASP A 49 -1.88 7.13 11.75
N ASP A 50 -1.31 6.18 11.02
CA ASP A 50 -0.61 6.43 9.76
C ASP A 50 -0.78 5.26 8.78
N VAL A 51 -0.81 5.59 7.48
CA VAL A 51 -0.90 4.60 6.39
C VAL A 51 0.21 4.85 5.40
N VAL A 52 1.11 3.87 5.30
CA VAL A 52 2.23 3.87 4.35
C VAL A 52 1.97 2.81 3.29
N VAL A 53 2.06 3.20 2.01
CA VAL A 53 1.99 2.28 0.87
C VAL A 53 3.39 2.13 0.27
N VAL A 54 3.91 0.90 0.30
CA VAL A 54 5.16 0.55 -0.38
C VAL A 54 4.87 0.31 -1.86
N ILE A 55 5.46 1.13 -2.72
CA ILE A 55 5.29 1.14 -4.18
C ILE A 55 6.55 0.65 -4.89
N GLY A 56 6.38 0.15 -6.11
CA GLY A 56 7.44 -0.47 -6.91
C GLY A 56 7.06 -0.48 -8.38
N HIS A 57 6.66 -1.64 -8.89
CA HIS A 57 6.13 -1.75 -10.26
C HIS A 57 4.88 -0.87 -10.46
N ASP A 58 4.82 -0.17 -11.60
CA ASP A 58 3.80 0.84 -11.97
C ASP A 58 3.44 1.82 -10.85
N LYS A 59 4.47 2.33 -10.15
CA LYS A 59 4.27 3.18 -8.97
C LYS A 59 3.34 4.38 -9.22
N GLU A 60 3.43 5.02 -10.38
CA GLU A 60 2.58 6.16 -10.76
C GLU A 60 1.10 5.75 -10.80
N ALA A 61 0.79 4.64 -11.45
CA ALA A 61 -0.58 4.13 -11.54
C ALA A 61 -1.15 3.76 -10.16
N VAL A 62 -0.31 3.26 -9.24
CA VAL A 62 -0.71 2.95 -7.86
C VAL A 62 -0.99 4.24 -7.07
N ILE A 63 -0.14 5.27 -7.20
CA ILE A 63 -0.34 6.57 -6.55
C ILE A 63 -1.67 7.18 -7.00
N ASP A 64 -1.90 7.23 -8.31
CA ASP A 64 -3.15 7.76 -8.89
C ASP A 64 -4.38 6.97 -8.45
N ALA A 65 -4.26 5.63 -8.40
CA ALA A 65 -5.34 4.76 -7.96
C ALA A 65 -5.70 5.01 -6.49
N VAL A 66 -4.74 5.28 -5.60
CA VAL A 66 -5.00 5.63 -4.20
C VAL A 66 -5.73 6.96 -4.11
N GLY A 67 -5.16 8.04 -4.64
CA GLY A 67 -5.82 9.36 -4.73
C GLY A 67 -6.22 9.99 -3.39
N ASP A 68 -5.56 9.63 -2.28
CA ASP A 68 -5.81 10.22 -0.95
C ASP A 68 -4.52 10.84 -0.40
N PRO A 69 -4.51 12.15 -0.08
CA PRO A 69 -3.30 12.87 0.33
C PRO A 69 -2.80 12.49 1.72
N ARG A 70 -3.60 11.75 2.52
CA ARG A 70 -3.17 11.28 3.84
C ARG A 70 -2.23 10.09 3.77
N VAL A 71 -2.12 9.44 2.61
CA VAL A 71 -1.27 8.26 2.42
C VAL A 71 0.16 8.67 2.11
N LYS A 72 1.12 8.06 2.81
CA LYS A 72 2.54 8.20 2.50
C LYS A 72 2.97 7.09 1.55
N PHE A 73 3.75 7.44 0.54
CA PHE A 73 4.29 6.46 -0.40
C PHE A 73 5.79 6.26 -0.17
N VAL A 74 6.22 5.01 -0.17
CA VAL A 74 7.64 4.65 -0.06
C VAL A 74 8.02 3.76 -1.22
N PHE A 75 9.00 4.18 -2.01
CA PHE A 75 9.47 3.41 -3.15
C PHE A 75 10.47 2.33 -2.73
N ASN A 76 10.19 1.08 -3.08
CA ASN A 76 11.14 -0.02 -2.97
C ASN A 76 11.83 -0.22 -4.33
N PRO A 77 13.10 0.16 -4.54
CA PRO A 77 13.80 -0.07 -5.80
C PRO A 77 14.02 -1.57 -6.10
N ASP A 78 14.08 -2.40 -5.07
CA ASP A 78 14.39 -3.83 -5.16
C ASP A 78 13.14 -4.72 -5.21
N TYR A 79 11.98 -4.17 -5.63
CA TYR A 79 10.70 -4.88 -5.67
C TYR A 79 10.72 -6.21 -6.46
N ARG A 80 11.70 -6.40 -7.34
CA ARG A 80 11.91 -7.63 -8.13
C ARG A 80 12.57 -8.76 -7.34
N VAL A 81 13.26 -8.46 -6.23
CA VAL A 81 13.99 -9.43 -5.39
C VAL A 81 13.02 -10.26 -4.54
N GLY A 82 11.78 -9.78 -4.36
CA GLY A 82 10.72 -10.49 -3.64
C GLY A 82 10.09 -9.63 -2.54
N MET A 83 9.03 -10.14 -1.91
CA MET A 83 8.21 -9.40 -0.96
C MET A 83 8.98 -8.93 0.29
N SER A 84 10.00 -9.69 0.72
CA SER A 84 10.81 -9.34 1.89
C SER A 84 11.55 -8.01 1.75
N SER A 85 11.95 -7.62 0.54
CA SER A 85 12.53 -6.30 0.26
C SER A 85 11.52 -5.18 0.57
N SER A 86 10.27 -5.35 0.17
CA SER A 86 9.19 -4.38 0.42
C SER A 86 8.84 -4.29 1.91
N VAL A 87 8.83 -5.41 2.63
CA VAL A 87 8.65 -5.42 4.09
C VAL A 87 9.74 -4.60 4.77
N LYS A 88 11.02 -4.84 4.44
CA LYS A 88 12.15 -4.11 5.01
C LYS A 88 12.04 -2.61 4.76
N VAL A 89 11.75 -2.21 3.52
CA VAL A 89 11.58 -0.80 3.14
C VAL A 89 10.42 -0.15 3.91
N GLY A 90 9.28 -0.85 3.99
CA GLY A 90 8.09 -0.37 4.71
C GLY A 90 8.34 -0.19 6.20
N VAL A 91 8.85 -1.21 6.90
CA VAL A 91 9.14 -1.14 8.35
C VAL A 91 10.17 -0.05 8.66
N SER A 92 11.23 0.05 7.84
CA SER A 92 12.28 1.06 8.04
C SER A 92 11.76 2.50 7.93
N SER A 93 10.68 2.72 7.16
CA SER A 93 10.09 4.05 6.98
C SER A 93 9.27 4.55 8.17
N VAL A 94 8.89 3.67 9.10
CA VAL A 94 8.01 3.98 10.23
C VAL A 94 8.64 3.76 11.61
N MET A 95 9.73 2.99 11.68
CA MET A 95 10.34 2.51 12.94
C MET A 95 10.76 3.61 13.93
N ARG A 96 10.97 4.85 13.49
CA ARG A 96 11.45 5.94 14.34
C ARG A 96 10.35 6.62 15.17
N TYR A 97 9.09 6.43 14.80
CA TYR A 97 7.97 7.19 15.37
C TYR A 97 6.74 6.33 15.65
N SER A 98 6.84 5.01 15.42
CA SER A 98 5.74 4.07 15.65
C SER A 98 6.04 3.17 16.83
N ASP A 99 5.05 2.96 17.68
CA ASP A 99 5.12 2.00 18.77
C ASP A 99 4.93 0.56 18.26
N ILE A 100 4.10 0.36 17.22
CA ILE A 100 3.83 -0.95 16.58
C ILE A 100 3.75 -0.81 15.05
N VAL A 101 4.28 -1.81 14.34
CA VAL A 101 4.16 -1.98 12.89
C VAL A 101 3.69 -3.41 12.62
N ALA A 102 2.58 -3.57 11.91
CA ALA A 102 1.98 -4.87 11.56
C ALA A 102 1.65 -4.96 10.07
#